data_AF-A0A6L3F8W7-F1
#
_entry.id   AF-A0A6L3F8W7-F1
#
_cell.length_a   1.000
_cell.length_b   1.000
_cell.length_c   1.000
_cell.angle_alpha   90.00
_cell.angle_beta   90.00
_cell.angle_gamma   90.00
#
_symmetry.space_group_name_H-M   'P 1'
#
loop_
_entity.id
_entity.type
_entity.pdbx_description
1 polymer ?
#
loop_
_entity_poly.entity_id
_entity_poly.type
_entity_poly.pdbx_seq_one_letter_code
_entity_poly.pdbx_strand_id
1 'polypeptide(L)'
;MHRKINFATILFTLLLLTACQPDGEETAVSSPSTSEETTNSNSLVIYSGRSDSLVQPIIDQFSEATGIEVEVRYGSTSEIAGVLLEEGENSPADLFYAQDPGGLGAVQSAGMLAELPDELLATVPERFASAEGKWIGISGRARVVVYNNEAITDPAAHLPDDIFEFTQPEWNGRIGWAPTNGSFQAMVTAMRAAWGDEKTSEWLEGIQANNPIVYPKNTPIVAGVAAGEVEVGFVNHYYLYRFLSEEGESFTARNYFLPSGGPGSLIMVSGAGILNTAENAENAERFIEFLLSVPGQQYYA
;
A
#
# COMPACT_ATOMS: atom_id res chain seq x y z
N MET A 1 31.94 40.92 52.24
CA MET A 1 30.59 40.44 52.66
C MET A 1 30.62 38.92 52.62
N HIS A 2 30.71 38.21 53.75
CA HIS A 2 29.57 37.69 54.54
C HIS A 2 28.63 36.85 53.64
N ARG A 3 28.41 35.53 53.74
CA ARG A 3 28.37 34.54 54.86
C ARG A 3 28.45 33.11 54.23
N LYS A 4 29.22 32.16 54.78
CA LYS A 4 28.85 31.00 55.65
C LYS A 4 27.81 30.02 55.05
N ILE A 5 28.22 28.82 54.63
CA ILE A 5 28.22 27.50 55.34
C ILE A 5 26.82 26.89 55.54
N ASN A 6 26.58 25.68 55.01
CA ASN A 6 26.20 24.51 55.83
C ASN A 6 26.26 23.18 55.06
N PHE A 7 27.12 22.30 55.59
CA PHE A 7 27.17 20.85 55.42
C PHE A 7 25.95 20.21 56.10
N ALA A 8 25.37 19.17 55.51
CA ALA A 8 24.56 18.20 56.25
C ALA A 8 24.72 16.81 55.64
N THR A 9 25.67 16.08 56.20
CA THR A 9 25.90 14.64 56.05
C THR A 9 24.73 13.89 56.69
N ILE A 10 24.03 13.04 55.93
CA ILE A 10 23.10 12.05 56.51
C ILE A 10 23.83 10.72 56.58
N LEU A 11 24.20 10.37 57.81
CA LEU A 11 24.77 9.09 58.23
C LEU A 11 23.60 8.16 58.56
N PHE A 12 23.34 7.14 57.74
CA PHE A 12 22.35 6.10 58.06
C PHE A 12 23.07 4.91 58.70
N THR A 13 22.79 4.71 59.99
CA THR A 13 23.39 3.72 60.87
C THR A 13 22.92 2.32 60.51
N LEU A 14 23.88 1.43 60.23
CA LEU A 14 23.70 0.00 60.03
C LEU A 14 23.50 -0.67 61.41
N LEU A 15 22.30 -1.19 61.70
CA LEU A 15 22.08 -2.07 62.86
C LEU A 15 22.22 -3.53 62.41
N LEU A 16 23.32 -4.16 62.81
CA LEU A 16 23.53 -5.60 62.74
C LEU A 16 22.88 -6.24 63.98
N LEU A 17 21.78 -6.97 63.78
CA LEU A 17 21.22 -7.89 64.77
C LEU A 17 21.52 -9.32 64.33
N THR A 18 22.56 -9.89 64.94
CA THR A 18 22.84 -11.33 64.94
C THR A 18 21.92 -12.01 65.96
N ALA A 19 21.03 -12.89 65.50
CA ALA A 19 20.30 -13.80 66.36
C ALA A 19 20.57 -15.24 65.91
N CYS A 20 21.09 -16.05 66.84
CA CYS A 20 21.36 -17.47 66.66
C CYS A 20 20.07 -18.28 66.53
N GLN A 21 20.13 -19.25 65.62
CA GLN A 21 19.19 -20.35 65.39
C GLN A 21 19.20 -21.37 66.54
N PRO A 22 18.12 -22.15 66.69
CA PRO A 22 18.30 -23.59 66.47
C PRO A 22 17.19 -24.23 65.62
N ASP A 23 17.53 -25.43 65.15
CA ASP A 23 16.95 -26.26 64.09
C ASP A 23 15.49 -26.71 64.30
N GLY A 24 14.78 -26.95 63.18
CA GLY A 24 13.59 -27.81 63.17
C GLY A 24 12.60 -27.59 62.01
N GLU A 25 12.49 -28.61 61.15
CA GLU A 25 11.41 -28.93 60.20
C GLU A 25 11.32 -28.20 58.83
N GLU A 26 11.88 -28.88 57.83
CA GLU A 26 11.56 -28.74 56.41
C GLU A 26 10.06 -28.99 56.16
N THR A 27 9.33 -27.96 55.74
CA THR A 27 8.10 -28.11 54.96
C THR A 27 8.34 -27.47 53.60
N ALA A 28 8.38 -28.32 52.56
CA ALA A 28 8.56 -27.91 51.19
C ALA A 28 7.37 -27.03 50.75
N VAL A 29 7.62 -25.73 50.61
CA VAL A 29 6.70 -24.79 49.97
C VAL A 29 6.86 -24.99 48.46
N SER A 30 5.86 -25.54 47.79
CA SER A 30 5.83 -25.59 46.34
C SER A 30 5.72 -24.17 45.80
N SER A 31 6.77 -23.67 45.17
CA SER A 31 6.71 -22.47 44.34
C SER A 31 5.65 -22.69 43.25
N PRO A 32 4.67 -21.79 43.07
CA PRO A 32 3.86 -21.81 41.87
C PRO A 32 4.80 -21.53 40.70
N SER A 33 4.92 -22.52 39.80
CA SER A 33 5.45 -22.31 38.47
C SER A 33 4.58 -21.27 37.78
N THR A 34 5.07 -20.04 37.70
CA THR A 34 4.55 -19.04 36.76
C THR A 34 4.77 -19.62 35.37
N SER A 35 3.73 -20.25 34.83
CA SER A 35 3.58 -20.39 33.39
C SER A 35 3.55 -18.96 32.84
N GLU A 36 4.55 -18.62 32.05
CA GLU A 36 4.45 -17.51 31.10
C GLU A 36 3.27 -17.84 30.17
N GLU A 37 2.07 -17.39 30.54
CA GLU A 37 1.03 -17.19 29.56
C GLU A 37 1.56 -16.08 28.65
N THR A 38 2.05 -16.47 27.47
CA THR A 38 2.07 -15.60 26.31
C THR A 38 0.63 -15.15 26.11
N THR A 39 0.26 -14.03 26.72
CA THR A 39 -0.96 -13.32 26.36
C THR A 39 -0.74 -12.82 24.95
N ASN A 40 -1.02 -13.66 23.95
CA ASN A 40 -1.31 -13.19 22.61
C ASN A 40 -2.49 -12.24 22.79
N SER A 41 -2.21 -10.93 22.82
CA SER A 41 -3.28 -9.95 22.77
C SER A 41 -4.08 -10.26 21.52
N ASN A 42 -5.39 -10.39 21.68
CA ASN A 42 -6.29 -10.63 20.55
C ASN A 42 -6.51 -9.31 19.78
N SER A 43 -5.41 -8.66 19.42
CA SER A 43 -5.35 -7.34 18.79
C SER A 43 -4.40 -7.32 17.60
N LEU A 44 -4.55 -6.30 16.77
CA LEU A 44 -3.70 -6.02 15.61
C LEU A 44 -3.54 -4.51 15.46
N VAL A 45 -2.31 -4.02 15.39
CA VAL A 45 -2.00 -2.61 15.15
C VAL A 45 -1.59 -2.40 13.70
N ILE A 46 -2.42 -1.73 12.92
CA ILE A 46 -2.18 -1.43 11.51
C ILE A 46 -1.75 0.02 11.35
N TYR A 47 -0.62 0.23 10.70
CA TYR A 47 -0.23 1.53 10.19
C TYR A 47 -0.63 1.58 8.72
N SER A 48 -1.64 2.39 8.39
CA SER A 48 -2.28 2.39 7.08
C SER A 48 -1.94 3.67 6.30
N GLY A 49 -1.23 3.49 5.18
CA GLY A 49 -1.00 4.50 4.15
C GLY A 49 -2.19 4.71 3.21
N ARG A 50 -3.35 4.09 3.50
CA ARG A 50 -4.60 4.16 2.71
C ARG A 50 -5.66 4.94 3.48
N SER A 51 -6.57 5.61 2.76
CA SER A 51 -7.65 6.38 3.38
C SER A 51 -8.62 5.49 4.17
N ASP A 52 -8.98 5.93 5.36
CA ASP A 52 -9.95 5.30 6.26
C ASP A 52 -11.24 4.87 5.55
N SER A 53 -11.87 5.77 4.80
CA SER A 53 -13.10 5.55 4.04
C SER A 53 -13.00 4.40 3.02
N LEU A 54 -11.79 4.00 2.63
CA LEU A 54 -11.53 2.91 1.69
C LEU A 54 -11.16 1.60 2.37
N VAL A 55 -10.60 1.61 3.58
CA VAL A 55 -10.08 0.38 4.20
C VAL A 55 -10.70 0.04 5.54
N GLN A 56 -11.27 1.01 6.27
CA GLN A 56 -11.96 0.73 7.53
C GLN A 56 -13.08 -0.31 7.35
N PRO A 57 -13.94 -0.27 6.31
CA PRO A 57 -15.02 -1.25 6.18
C PRO A 57 -14.55 -2.70 5.99
N ILE A 58 -13.39 -2.94 5.37
CA ILE A 58 -12.82 -4.29 5.22
C ILE A 58 -12.06 -4.72 6.49
N ILE A 59 -11.48 -3.76 7.21
CA ILE A 59 -10.89 -3.99 8.54
C ILE A 59 -11.96 -4.38 9.55
N ASP A 60 -13.11 -3.72 9.53
CA ASP A 60 -14.26 -4.05 10.37
C ASP A 60 -14.80 -5.45 10.07
N GLN A 61 -14.89 -5.82 8.78
CA GLN A 61 -15.28 -7.18 8.38
C GLN A 61 -14.30 -8.24 8.88
N PHE A 62 -12.99 -7.98 8.84
CA PHE A 62 -11.99 -8.87 9.42
C PHE A 62 -12.18 -9.01 10.93
N SER A 63 -12.35 -7.89 11.63
CA SER A 63 -12.56 -7.88 13.08
C SER A 63 -13.82 -8.64 13.47
N GLU A 64 -14.94 -8.44 12.76
CA GLU A 64 -16.19 -9.17 12.98
C GLU A 64 -16.04 -10.68 12.70
N ALA A 65 -15.33 -11.05 11.64
CA ALA A 65 -15.15 -12.45 11.24
C ALA A 65 -14.22 -13.23 12.19
N THR A 66 -13.26 -12.56 12.82
CA THR A 66 -12.18 -13.21 13.59
C THR A 66 -12.26 -12.97 15.09
N GLY A 67 -12.95 -11.91 15.50
CA GLY A 67 -12.95 -11.40 16.87
C GLY A 67 -11.69 -10.64 17.26
N ILE A 68 -10.74 -10.41 16.34
CA ILE A 68 -9.50 -9.66 16.61
C ILE A 68 -9.82 -8.16 16.66
N GLU A 69 -9.38 -7.46 17.71
CA GLU A 69 -9.51 -6.01 17.81
C GLU A 69 -8.45 -5.32 16.94
N VAL A 70 -8.85 -4.40 16.06
CA VAL A 70 -7.91 -3.73 15.16
C VAL A 70 -7.80 -2.25 15.49
N GLU A 71 -6.60 -1.83 15.85
CA GLU A 71 -6.24 -0.41 15.99
C GLU A 71 -5.55 0.06 14.72
N VAL A 72 -5.94 1.23 14.20
CA VAL A 72 -5.39 1.74 12.95
C VAL A 72 -4.90 3.17 13.09
N ARG A 73 -3.65 3.40 12.66
CA ARG A 73 -3.09 4.73 12.46
C ARG A 73 -3.10 5.07 10.97
N TYR A 74 -3.86 6.10 10.61
CA TYR A 74 -4.01 6.54 9.22
C TYR A 74 -3.08 7.69 8.86
N GLY A 75 -2.57 7.68 7.64
CA GLY A 75 -1.81 8.77 7.03
C GLY A 75 -1.55 8.51 5.54
N SER A 76 -0.86 9.41 4.85
CA SER A 76 -0.32 9.07 3.53
C SER A 76 0.75 7.99 3.66
N THR A 77 0.98 7.22 2.58
CA THR A 77 2.01 6.18 2.57
C THR A 77 3.41 6.71 2.95
N SER A 78 3.75 7.93 2.51
CA SER A 78 5.01 8.59 2.88
C SER A 78 5.06 9.04 4.35
N GLU A 79 3.97 9.56 4.90
CA GLU A 79 3.91 9.97 6.31
C GLU A 79 4.02 8.75 7.22
N ILE A 80 3.27 7.68 6.93
CA ILE A 80 3.32 6.45 7.72
C ILE A 80 4.69 5.78 7.63
N ALA A 81 5.29 5.70 6.43
CA ALA A 81 6.66 5.21 6.31
C ALA A 81 7.65 6.06 7.11
N GLY A 82 7.52 7.39 7.08
CA GLY A 82 8.35 8.29 7.88
C GLY A 82 8.20 8.06 9.39
N VAL A 83 6.98 7.87 9.87
CA VAL A 83 6.69 7.51 11.28
C VAL A 83 7.34 6.18 11.65
N LEU A 84 7.16 5.13 10.83
CA LEU A 84 7.78 3.82 11.09
C LEU A 84 9.31 3.95 11.17
N LEU A 85 9.93 4.66 10.23
CA LEU A 85 11.38 4.88 10.21
C LEU A 85 11.87 5.68 11.43
N GLU A 86 11.06 6.58 11.97
CA GLU A 86 11.38 7.36 13.18
C GLU A 86 11.22 6.51 14.46
N GLU A 87 10.18 5.68 14.54
CA GLU A 87 9.92 4.79 15.67
C GLU A 87 10.94 3.62 15.73
N GLY A 88 11.33 3.10 14.56
CA GLY A 88 12.31 2.01 14.42
C GLY A 88 11.89 0.77 15.21
N GLU A 89 12.83 0.23 15.99
CA GLU A 89 12.61 -0.94 16.85
C GLU A 89 11.57 -0.73 17.97
N ASN A 90 11.11 0.51 18.19
CA ASN A 90 10.07 0.82 19.18
C ASN A 90 8.68 0.98 18.55
N SER A 91 8.52 0.70 17.24
CA SER A 91 7.21 0.85 16.61
C SER A 91 6.24 -0.18 17.17
N PRO A 92 5.03 0.24 17.63
CA PRO A 92 3.99 -0.67 18.09
C PRO A 92 3.20 -1.29 16.93
N ALA A 93 3.54 -0.96 15.68
CA ALA A 93 2.82 -1.45 14.52
C ALA A 93 3.16 -2.92 14.23
N ASP A 94 2.13 -3.75 14.02
CA ASP A 94 2.30 -5.12 13.55
C ASP A 94 2.39 -5.17 12.02
N LEU A 95 1.62 -4.32 11.34
CA LEU A 95 1.46 -4.33 9.89
C LEU A 95 1.56 -2.92 9.30
N PHE A 96 2.33 -2.78 8.21
CA PHE A 96 2.27 -1.61 7.33
C PHE A 96 1.43 -1.92 6.10
N TYR A 97 0.27 -1.25 5.96
CA TYR A 97 -0.61 -1.38 4.79
C TYR A 97 -0.54 -0.13 3.90
N ALA A 98 0.25 -0.19 2.82
CA ALA A 98 0.54 0.95 1.96
C ALA A 98 -0.37 1.04 0.72
N GLN A 99 -0.58 2.26 0.21
CA GLN A 99 -1.33 2.48 -1.03
C GLN A 99 -0.52 2.13 -2.29
N ASP A 100 0.81 2.21 -2.20
CA ASP A 100 1.74 2.00 -3.30
C ASP A 100 3.06 1.40 -2.78
N PRO A 101 3.90 0.81 -3.65
CA PRO A 101 5.08 0.08 -3.20
C PRO A 101 6.25 0.99 -2.77
N GLY A 102 6.18 2.30 -2.99
CA GLY A 102 7.28 3.22 -2.67
C GLY A 102 7.59 3.26 -1.16
N GLY A 103 6.54 3.39 -0.34
CA GLY A 103 6.69 3.37 1.12
C GLY A 103 7.17 2.01 1.63
N LEU A 104 6.63 0.91 1.10
CA LEU A 104 7.04 -0.45 1.46
C LEU A 104 8.51 -0.68 1.14
N GLY A 105 8.97 -0.23 -0.03
CA GLY A 105 10.38 -0.32 -0.42
C GLY A 105 11.31 0.45 0.52
N ALA A 106 10.88 1.62 1.02
CA ALA A 106 11.67 2.40 1.98
C ALA A 106 11.78 1.69 3.33
N VAL A 107 10.67 1.17 3.87
CA VAL A 107 10.64 0.44 5.15
C VAL A 107 11.39 -0.90 5.05
N GLN A 108 11.24 -1.61 3.92
CA GLN A 108 12.04 -2.81 3.59
C GLN A 108 13.54 -2.50 3.58
N SER A 109 13.95 -1.42 2.90
CA SER A 109 15.37 -1.04 2.78
C SER A 109 15.99 -0.67 4.12
N ALA A 110 15.18 -0.26 5.10
CA ALA A 110 15.60 -0.02 6.48
C ALA A 110 15.67 -1.29 7.34
N GLY A 111 15.33 -2.47 6.78
CA GLY A 111 15.37 -3.75 7.49
C GLY A 111 14.20 -3.99 8.44
N MET A 112 13.14 -3.18 8.35
CA MET A 112 12.03 -3.18 9.32
C MET A 112 10.91 -4.17 8.99
N LEU A 113 10.97 -4.86 7.85
CA LEU A 113 9.96 -5.85 7.47
C LEU A 113 10.44 -7.28 7.72
N ALA A 114 9.56 -8.09 8.29
CA ALA A 114 9.74 -9.54 8.39
C ALA A 114 9.62 -10.20 7.00
N GLU A 115 10.18 -11.41 6.88
CA GLU A 115 9.92 -12.26 5.72
C GLU A 115 8.52 -12.86 5.84
N LEU A 116 7.76 -12.82 4.75
CA LEU A 116 6.44 -13.43 4.70
C LEU A 116 6.56 -14.93 4.38
N PRO A 117 5.64 -15.77 4.85
CA PRO A 117 5.63 -17.19 4.51
C PRO A 117 5.52 -17.43 3.00
N ASP A 118 6.20 -18.46 2.51
CA ASP A 118 6.16 -18.86 1.09
C ASP A 118 4.74 -19.21 0.64
N GLU A 119 3.92 -19.83 1.50
CA GLU A 119 2.52 -20.14 1.19
C GLU A 119 1.71 -18.87 0.94
N LEU A 120 1.96 -17.81 1.72
CA LEU A 120 1.29 -16.53 1.56
C LEU A 120 1.74 -15.84 0.27
N LEU A 121 3.05 -15.79 0.02
CA LEU A 121 3.61 -15.22 -1.20
C LEU A 121 3.10 -15.91 -2.47
N ALA A 122 2.85 -17.23 -2.40
CA ALA A 122 2.31 -18.02 -3.52
C ALA A 122 0.84 -17.70 -3.85
N THR A 123 0.11 -16.98 -3.00
CA THR A 123 -1.28 -16.58 -3.27
C THR A 123 -1.41 -15.47 -4.33
N VAL A 124 -0.32 -14.77 -4.62
CA VAL A 124 -0.28 -13.73 -5.66
C VAL A 124 0.80 -14.05 -6.71
N PRO A 125 0.64 -13.58 -7.95
CA PRO A 125 1.73 -13.63 -8.93
C PRO A 125 3.01 -12.97 -8.39
N GLU A 126 4.16 -13.64 -8.54
CA GLU A 126 5.47 -13.20 -8.02
C GLU A 126 5.78 -11.72 -8.26
N ARG A 127 5.42 -11.20 -9.44
CA ARG A 127 5.59 -9.79 -9.83
C ARG A 127 4.84 -8.76 -8.94
N PHE A 128 3.96 -9.22 -8.06
CA PHE A 128 3.20 -8.38 -7.12
C PHE A 128 3.64 -8.56 -5.67
N ALA A 129 4.70 -9.34 -5.43
CA ALA A 129 5.40 -9.37 -4.16
C ALA A 129 6.78 -8.72 -4.29
N SER A 130 7.39 -8.38 -3.17
CA SER A 130 8.79 -7.95 -3.15
C SER A 130 9.71 -9.11 -3.50
N ALA A 131 10.81 -8.83 -4.21
CA ALA A 131 11.77 -9.86 -4.60
C ALA A 131 12.46 -10.56 -3.40
N GLU A 132 12.40 -9.93 -2.22
CA GLU A 132 12.92 -10.46 -0.95
C GLU A 132 11.82 -11.08 -0.08
N GLY A 133 10.57 -11.19 -0.58
CA GLY A 133 9.45 -11.75 0.18
C GLY A 133 9.01 -10.92 1.38
N LYS A 134 9.37 -9.64 1.45
CA LYS A 134 9.14 -8.77 2.63
C LYS A 134 7.79 -8.06 2.64
N TRP A 135 7.14 -7.96 1.48
CA TRP A 135 5.79 -7.43 1.36
C TRP A 135 5.09 -8.06 0.17
N ILE A 136 3.76 -8.05 0.22
CA ILE A 136 2.89 -8.68 -0.78
C ILE A 136 1.80 -7.71 -1.25
N GLY A 137 1.48 -7.75 -2.54
CA GLY A 137 0.46 -6.92 -3.16
C GLY A 137 -0.96 -7.37 -2.81
N ILE A 138 -1.83 -6.43 -2.44
CA ILE A 138 -3.21 -6.69 -1.99
C ILE A 138 -4.25 -6.34 -3.06
N SER A 139 -4.09 -5.19 -3.69
CA SER A 139 -5.02 -4.68 -4.71
C SER A 139 -4.22 -3.92 -5.75
N GLY A 140 -4.65 -3.97 -7.01
CA GLY A 140 -3.92 -3.42 -8.14
C GLY A 140 -4.75 -2.40 -8.93
N ARG A 141 -4.08 -1.38 -9.46
CA ARG A 141 -4.64 -0.50 -10.49
C ARG A 141 -3.78 -0.52 -11.74
N ALA A 142 -4.35 -1.03 -12.82
CA ALA A 142 -3.74 -0.97 -14.14
C ALA A 142 -3.94 0.40 -14.79
N ARG A 143 -2.87 0.94 -15.38
CA ARG A 143 -2.94 1.94 -16.44
C ARG A 143 -3.47 1.30 -17.72
N VAL A 144 -4.35 2.01 -18.40
CA VAL A 144 -4.98 1.59 -19.65
C VAL A 144 -5.19 2.80 -20.55
N VAL A 145 -5.43 2.51 -21.83
CA VAL A 145 -6.05 3.46 -22.74
C VAL A 145 -7.56 3.23 -22.67
N VAL A 146 -8.35 4.23 -22.30
CA VAL A 146 -9.81 4.18 -22.47
C VAL A 146 -10.15 4.70 -23.87
N TYR A 147 -11.08 4.06 -24.56
CA TYR A 147 -11.48 4.42 -25.92
C TYR A 147 -13.00 4.42 -26.09
N ASN A 148 -13.51 5.11 -27.11
CA ASN A 148 -14.93 5.11 -27.44
C ASN A 148 -15.27 3.93 -28.37
N ASN A 149 -16.15 3.02 -27.94
CA ASN A 149 -16.47 1.79 -28.69
C ASN A 149 -17.45 1.99 -29.87
N GLU A 150 -18.06 3.16 -30.00
CA GLU A 150 -18.84 3.54 -31.20
C GLU A 150 -17.91 4.07 -32.29
N ALA A 151 -16.88 4.85 -31.91
CA ALA A 151 -15.87 5.35 -32.84
C ALA A 151 -14.87 4.26 -33.26
N ILE A 152 -14.48 3.38 -32.33
CA ILE A 152 -13.49 2.32 -32.54
C ILE A 152 -14.15 0.96 -32.23
N THR A 153 -14.71 0.35 -33.27
CA THR A 153 -15.45 -0.92 -33.15
C THR A 153 -14.56 -2.16 -33.12
N ASP A 154 -13.37 -2.08 -33.73
CA ASP A 154 -12.33 -3.11 -33.69
C ASP A 154 -11.05 -2.53 -33.07
N PRO A 155 -10.92 -2.51 -31.73
CA PRO A 155 -9.78 -1.89 -31.05
C PRO A 155 -8.46 -2.58 -31.40
N ALA A 156 -8.43 -3.89 -31.60
CA ALA A 156 -7.19 -4.60 -31.92
C ALA A 156 -6.63 -4.22 -33.30
N ALA A 157 -7.49 -3.79 -34.23
CA ALA A 157 -7.07 -3.34 -35.55
C ALA A 157 -6.72 -1.84 -35.62
N HIS A 158 -7.23 -1.03 -34.69
CA HIS A 158 -7.17 0.44 -34.78
C HIS A 158 -6.46 1.13 -33.60
N LEU A 159 -6.24 0.43 -32.50
CA LEU A 159 -5.50 0.94 -31.36
C LEU A 159 -4.06 0.41 -31.37
N PRO A 160 -3.07 1.27 -31.12
CA PRO A 160 -1.68 0.88 -31.02
C PRO A 160 -1.45 -0.12 -29.89
N ASP A 161 -0.52 -1.05 -30.11
CA ASP A 161 -0.20 -2.06 -29.12
C ASP A 161 0.71 -1.53 -28.02
N ASP A 162 1.45 -0.44 -28.31
CA ASP A 162 2.38 0.22 -27.40
C ASP A 162 2.00 1.68 -27.15
N ILE A 163 2.19 2.14 -25.91
CA ILE A 163 1.86 3.53 -25.54
C ILE A 163 2.69 4.55 -26.33
N PHE A 164 3.88 4.16 -26.81
CA PHE A 164 4.75 5.03 -27.59
C PHE A 164 4.16 5.36 -28.96
N GLU A 165 3.37 4.48 -29.55
CA GLU A 165 2.76 4.66 -30.87
C GLU A 165 1.65 5.72 -30.87
N PHE A 166 1.13 6.13 -29.71
CA PHE A 166 0.23 7.28 -29.60
C PHE A 166 0.91 8.63 -29.88
N THR A 167 2.23 8.65 -30.08
CA THR A 167 2.99 9.82 -30.58
C THR A 167 2.82 10.06 -32.07
N GLN A 168 2.25 9.10 -32.82
CA GLN A 168 2.11 9.24 -34.27
C GLN A 168 1.09 10.33 -34.65
N PRO A 169 1.29 11.07 -35.77
CA PRO A 169 0.46 12.22 -36.13
C PRO A 169 -1.03 11.92 -36.34
N GLU A 170 -1.41 10.67 -36.62
CA GLU A 170 -2.83 10.29 -36.71
C GLU A 170 -3.61 10.52 -35.41
N TRP A 171 -2.94 10.65 -34.26
CA TRP A 171 -3.57 10.90 -32.96
C TRP A 171 -3.80 12.39 -32.66
N ASN A 172 -3.45 13.28 -33.58
CA ASN A 172 -3.59 14.72 -33.40
C ASN A 172 -5.05 15.13 -33.08
N GLY A 173 -5.26 15.75 -31.91
CA GLY A 173 -6.56 16.19 -31.40
C GLY A 173 -7.47 15.07 -30.87
N ARG A 174 -6.99 13.82 -30.80
CA ARG A 174 -7.80 12.64 -30.45
C ARG A 174 -7.55 12.10 -29.04
N ILE A 175 -6.55 12.62 -28.33
CA ILE A 175 -6.08 12.11 -27.03
C ILE A 175 -6.57 13.01 -25.89
N GLY A 176 -7.20 12.42 -24.87
CA GLY A 176 -7.41 13.01 -23.55
C GLY A 176 -6.35 12.59 -22.54
N TRP A 177 -5.77 13.55 -21.81
CA TRP A 177 -4.77 13.27 -20.77
C TRP A 177 -4.88 14.21 -19.56
N ALA A 178 -4.27 13.84 -18.44
CA ALA A 178 -4.25 14.62 -17.22
C ALA A 178 -2.81 14.73 -16.67
N PRO A 179 -1.97 15.64 -17.20
CA PRO A 179 -0.53 15.69 -16.91
C PRO A 179 -0.20 16.01 -15.45
N THR A 180 -1.10 16.69 -14.74
CA THR A 180 -0.95 17.01 -13.31
C THR A 180 -1.48 15.91 -12.38
N ASN A 181 -2.10 14.85 -12.93
CA ASN A 181 -2.63 13.77 -12.12
C ASN A 181 -1.51 12.84 -11.63
N GLY A 182 -1.48 12.55 -10.33
CA GLY A 182 -0.44 11.70 -9.73
C GLY A 182 -0.29 10.31 -10.36
N SER A 183 -1.39 9.69 -10.83
CA SER A 183 -1.28 8.38 -11.50
C SER A 183 -0.67 8.46 -12.89
N PHE A 184 -0.86 9.59 -13.59
CA PHE A 184 -0.17 9.85 -14.85
C PHE A 184 1.32 10.11 -14.60
N GLN A 185 1.65 10.89 -13.57
CA GLN A 185 3.04 11.13 -13.19
C GLN A 185 3.76 9.84 -12.76
N ALA A 186 3.09 8.94 -12.03
CA ALA A 186 3.63 7.63 -11.70
C ALA A 186 3.92 6.78 -12.95
N MET A 187 3.03 6.83 -13.95
CA MET A 187 3.26 6.20 -15.25
C MET A 187 4.51 6.78 -15.93
N VAL A 188 4.69 8.11 -15.92
CA VAL A 188 5.89 8.77 -16.47
C VAL A 188 7.15 8.40 -15.69
N THR A 189 7.08 8.28 -14.36
CA THR A 189 8.23 7.79 -13.56
C THR A 189 8.59 6.35 -13.96
N ALA A 190 7.60 5.49 -14.19
CA ALA A 190 7.85 4.13 -14.69
C ALA A 190 8.42 4.14 -16.12
N MET A 191 7.99 5.06 -16.98
CA MET A 191 8.60 5.27 -18.30
C MET A 191 10.08 5.65 -18.16
N ARG A 192 10.44 6.58 -17.27
CA ARG A 192 11.84 6.96 -17.03
C ARG A 192 12.67 5.78 -16.53
N ALA A 193 12.13 4.98 -15.62
CA ALA A 193 12.81 3.79 -15.11
C ALA A 193 13.01 2.72 -16.20
N ALA A 194 12.05 2.52 -17.08
CA ALA A 194 12.08 1.49 -18.12
C ALA A 194 12.83 1.92 -19.41
N TRP A 195 12.73 3.20 -19.77
CA TRP A 195 13.16 3.73 -21.06
C TRP A 195 14.28 4.77 -20.96
N GLY A 196 14.54 5.31 -19.77
CA GLY A 196 15.44 6.45 -19.57
C GLY A 196 14.78 7.81 -19.87
N ASP A 197 15.49 8.88 -19.50
CA ASP A 197 14.95 10.25 -19.56
C ASP A 197 14.76 10.75 -21.00
N GLU A 198 15.69 10.46 -21.92
CA GLU A 198 15.60 10.90 -23.32
C GLU A 198 14.37 10.34 -24.04
N LYS A 199 14.19 9.01 -24.02
CA LYS A 199 13.04 8.37 -24.68
C LYS A 199 11.72 8.74 -24.01
N THR A 200 11.72 9.01 -22.70
CA THR A 200 10.52 9.49 -22.02
C THR A 200 10.18 10.94 -22.42
N SER A 201 11.18 11.81 -22.59
CA SER A 201 10.98 13.18 -23.09
C SER A 201 10.42 13.16 -24.50
N GLU A 202 10.98 12.33 -25.38
CA GLU A 202 10.49 12.13 -26.74
C GLU A 202 9.01 11.73 -26.76
N TRP A 203 8.62 10.80 -25.90
CA TRP A 203 7.21 10.41 -25.77
C TRP A 203 6.33 11.59 -25.35
N LEU A 204 6.71 12.34 -24.31
CA LEU A 204 5.94 13.48 -23.82
C LEU A 204 5.81 14.58 -24.87
N GLU A 205 6.88 14.87 -25.61
CA GLU A 205 6.90 15.84 -26.70
C GLU A 205 6.05 15.38 -27.88
N GLY A 206 6.11 14.09 -28.24
CA GLY A 206 5.27 13.49 -29.28
C GLY A 206 3.78 13.53 -28.93
N ILE A 207 3.42 13.22 -27.68
CA ILE A 207 2.04 13.36 -27.21
C ILE A 207 1.59 14.82 -27.28
N GLN A 208 2.42 15.79 -26.87
CA GLN A 208 2.08 17.21 -26.96
C GLN A 208 1.93 17.69 -28.41
N ALA A 209 2.76 17.21 -29.32
CA ALA A 209 2.67 17.53 -30.75
C ALA A 209 1.33 17.11 -31.36
N ASN A 210 0.68 16.10 -30.77
CA ASN A 210 -0.67 15.64 -31.12
C ASN A 210 -1.80 16.47 -30.48
N ASN A 211 -1.55 17.69 -30.00
CA ASN A 211 -2.56 18.60 -29.44
C ASN A 211 -3.57 17.92 -28.50
N PRO A 212 -3.11 17.26 -27.41
CA PRO A 212 -3.97 16.47 -26.54
C PRO A 212 -4.88 17.39 -25.71
N ILE A 213 -6.10 16.94 -25.45
CA ILE A 213 -7.06 17.66 -24.61
C ILE A 213 -6.73 17.42 -23.14
N VAL A 214 -6.46 18.50 -22.41
CA VAL A 214 -6.09 18.47 -20.99
C VAL A 214 -7.34 18.38 -20.12
N TYR A 215 -7.43 17.34 -19.31
CA TYR A 215 -8.46 17.14 -18.28
C TYR A 215 -7.86 17.24 -16.88
N PRO A 216 -8.64 17.61 -15.85
CA PRO A 216 -8.12 17.77 -14.49
C PRO A 216 -7.86 16.44 -13.76
N LYS A 217 -8.55 15.35 -14.12
CA LYS A 217 -8.44 14.02 -13.50
C LYS A 217 -8.93 12.93 -14.45
N ASN A 218 -8.77 11.66 -14.09
CA ASN A 218 -9.19 10.51 -14.91
C ASN A 218 -10.71 10.46 -15.17
N THR A 219 -11.56 10.77 -14.19
CA THR A 219 -13.03 10.64 -14.34
C THR A 219 -13.59 11.47 -15.52
N PRO A 220 -13.26 12.78 -15.68
CA PRO A 220 -13.63 13.53 -16.87
C PRO A 220 -13.06 13.01 -18.19
N ILE A 221 -11.88 12.37 -18.20
CA ILE A 221 -11.35 11.76 -19.43
C ILE A 221 -12.27 10.62 -19.87
N VAL A 222 -12.67 9.74 -18.96
CA VAL A 222 -13.57 8.61 -19.27
C VAL A 222 -14.92 9.13 -19.80
N ALA A 223 -15.48 10.17 -19.17
CA ALA A 223 -16.71 10.80 -19.63
C ALA A 223 -16.56 11.48 -21.01
N GLY A 224 -15.45 12.21 -21.22
CA GLY A 224 -15.16 12.86 -22.51
C GLY A 224 -14.96 11.85 -23.65
N VAL A 225 -14.33 10.71 -23.36
CA VAL A 225 -14.23 9.59 -24.31
C VAL A 225 -15.60 9.03 -24.64
N ALA A 226 -16.45 8.74 -23.63
CA ALA A 226 -17.80 8.25 -23.89
C ALA A 226 -18.66 9.24 -24.70
N ALA A 227 -18.51 10.55 -24.44
CA ALA A 227 -19.19 11.62 -25.16
C ALA A 227 -18.62 11.87 -26.58
N GLY A 228 -17.51 11.23 -26.95
CA GLY A 228 -16.85 11.44 -28.23
C GLY A 228 -16.11 12.77 -28.37
N GLU A 229 -15.80 13.44 -27.25
CA GLU A 229 -14.98 14.67 -27.24
C GLU A 229 -13.53 14.37 -27.66
N VAL A 230 -13.04 13.21 -27.27
CA VAL A 230 -11.76 12.61 -27.65
C VAL A 230 -11.99 11.12 -27.93
N GLU A 231 -11.17 10.52 -28.79
CA GLU A 231 -11.35 9.10 -29.13
C GLU A 231 -10.70 8.16 -28.12
N VAL A 232 -9.60 8.61 -27.51
CA VAL A 232 -8.84 7.82 -26.53
C VAL A 232 -8.39 8.68 -25.35
N GLY A 233 -8.08 8.06 -24.22
CA GLY A 233 -7.47 8.75 -23.10
C GLY A 233 -6.68 7.85 -22.15
N PHE A 234 -5.72 8.44 -21.43
CA PHE A 234 -4.81 7.69 -20.56
C PHE A 234 -5.29 7.69 -19.11
N VAL A 235 -5.83 6.56 -18.63
CA VAL A 235 -6.48 6.47 -17.32
C VAL A 235 -6.10 5.24 -16.49
N ASN A 236 -6.59 5.17 -15.24
CA ASN A 236 -6.63 3.91 -14.50
C ASN A 236 -7.92 3.16 -14.85
N HIS A 237 -7.82 1.84 -15.02
CA HIS A 237 -8.90 0.97 -15.50
C HIS A 237 -10.21 1.08 -14.69
N TYR A 238 -10.13 1.23 -13.36
CA TYR A 238 -11.28 1.19 -12.46
C TYR A 238 -12.27 2.35 -12.63
N TYR A 239 -11.85 3.47 -13.23
CA TYR A 239 -12.76 4.60 -13.44
C TYR A 239 -13.89 4.26 -14.39
N LEU A 240 -13.63 3.41 -15.40
CA LEU A 240 -14.68 2.93 -16.30
C LEU A 240 -15.76 2.15 -15.56
N TYR A 241 -15.39 1.23 -14.66
CA TYR A 241 -16.35 0.37 -13.97
C TYR A 241 -17.32 1.15 -13.09
N ARG A 242 -16.94 2.33 -12.59
CA ARG A 242 -17.85 3.24 -11.88
C ARG A 242 -18.98 3.72 -12.80
N PHE A 243 -18.65 4.17 -14.01
CA PHE A 243 -19.65 4.56 -15.01
C PHE A 243 -20.50 3.37 -15.44
N LEU A 244 -19.90 2.20 -15.68
CA LEU A 244 -20.68 1.00 -16.02
C LEU A 244 -21.64 0.57 -14.89
N SER A 245 -21.26 0.77 -13.63
CA SER A 245 -22.14 0.47 -12.49
C SER A 245 -23.33 1.43 -12.37
N GLU A 246 -23.17 2.68 -12.81
CA GLU A 246 -24.20 3.73 -12.74
C GLU A 246 -25.10 3.76 -13.99
N GLU A 247 -24.49 3.62 -15.17
CA GLU A 247 -25.13 3.84 -16.48
C GLU A 247 -25.31 2.56 -17.32
N GLY A 248 -24.69 1.46 -16.90
CA GLY A 248 -24.76 0.17 -17.60
C GLY A 248 -23.95 0.13 -18.91
N GLU A 249 -24.16 -0.95 -19.68
CA GLU A 249 -23.40 -1.23 -20.91
C GLU A 249 -23.62 -0.22 -22.04
N SER A 250 -24.64 0.63 -21.95
CA SER A 250 -24.88 1.74 -22.89
C SER A 250 -23.85 2.86 -22.79
N PHE A 251 -23.10 2.95 -21.70
CA PHE A 251 -21.96 3.87 -21.61
C PHE A 251 -20.89 3.41 -22.61
N THR A 252 -20.45 4.26 -23.53
CA THR A 252 -19.71 3.84 -24.75
C THR A 252 -18.19 3.71 -24.55
N ALA A 253 -17.63 4.20 -23.45
CA ALA A 253 -16.20 4.03 -23.19
C ALA A 253 -15.85 2.57 -22.86
N ARG A 254 -14.69 2.07 -23.31
CA ARG A 254 -14.14 0.75 -22.97
C ARG A 254 -12.65 0.85 -22.66
N ASN A 255 -12.15 -0.04 -21.81
CA ASN A 255 -10.72 -0.14 -21.50
C ASN A 255 -10.01 -0.96 -22.59
N TYR A 256 -8.88 -0.47 -23.05
CA TYR A 256 -7.91 -1.17 -23.88
C TYR A 256 -6.62 -1.37 -23.07
N PHE A 257 -6.32 -2.63 -22.78
CA PHE A 257 -5.08 -3.04 -22.14
C PHE A 257 -4.04 -3.25 -23.23
N LEU A 258 -2.96 -2.47 -23.21
CA LEU A 258 -1.96 -2.48 -24.29
C LEU A 258 -1.28 -3.86 -24.37
N PRO A 259 -1.39 -4.57 -25.51
CA PRO A 259 -0.79 -5.89 -25.68
C PRO A 259 0.74 -5.93 -25.48
N SER A 260 1.46 -4.85 -25.81
CA SER A 260 2.92 -4.78 -25.58
C SER A 260 3.28 -4.70 -24.08
N GLY A 261 2.32 -4.38 -23.22
CA GLY A 261 2.53 -4.10 -21.81
C GLY A 261 3.29 -2.79 -21.60
N GLY A 262 4.49 -2.90 -21.03
CA GLY A 262 5.36 -1.75 -20.75
C GLY A 262 4.78 -0.75 -19.74
N PRO A 263 5.39 0.45 -19.64
CA PRO A 263 5.00 1.44 -18.64
C PRO A 263 3.60 2.03 -18.89
N GLY A 264 3.07 1.97 -20.12
CA GLY A 264 1.68 2.34 -20.42
C GLY A 264 0.62 1.40 -19.81
N SER A 265 1.03 0.19 -19.45
CA SER A 265 0.22 -0.82 -18.74
C SER A 265 0.70 -1.05 -17.32
N LEU A 266 1.33 -0.04 -16.70
CA LEU A 266 1.81 -0.12 -15.32
C LEU A 266 0.67 -0.57 -14.39
N ILE A 267 0.93 -1.62 -13.61
CA ILE A 267 0.08 -2.03 -12.50
C ILE A 267 0.70 -1.49 -11.23
N MET A 268 0.04 -0.50 -10.61
CA MET A 268 0.40 -0.06 -9.27
C MET A 268 -0.31 -0.93 -8.25
N VAL A 269 0.45 -1.61 -7.40
CA VAL A 269 -0.11 -2.41 -6.31
C VAL A 269 -0.08 -1.60 -5.01
N SER A 270 -1.18 -1.64 -4.27
CA SER A 270 -1.09 -1.47 -2.83
C SER A 270 -0.51 -2.74 -2.24
N GLY A 271 0.29 -2.65 -1.20
CA GLY A 271 0.86 -3.83 -0.56
C GLY A 271 0.81 -3.77 0.95
N ALA A 272 1.07 -4.90 1.57
CA ALA A 272 1.19 -5.03 3.00
C ALA A 272 2.49 -5.76 3.36
N GLY A 273 3.15 -5.32 4.43
CA GLY A 273 4.31 -5.97 5.02
C GLY A 273 4.15 -6.03 6.54
N ILE A 274 4.61 -7.14 7.13
CA ILE A 274 4.62 -7.34 8.58
C ILE A 274 5.91 -6.74 9.13
N LEU A 275 5.83 -5.95 10.19
CA LEU A 275 7.01 -5.35 10.81
C LEU A 275 7.83 -6.44 11.53
N ASN A 276 9.15 -6.31 11.54
CA ASN A 276 10.03 -7.20 12.30
C ASN A 276 9.84 -7.07 13.83
N THR A 277 9.25 -5.96 14.29
CA THR A 277 8.88 -5.69 15.68
C THR A 277 7.46 -6.15 16.05
N ALA A 278 6.70 -6.75 15.12
CA ALA A 278 5.31 -7.10 15.33
C ALA A 278 5.14 -8.07 16.52
N GLU A 279 4.43 -7.64 17.56
CA GLU A 279 4.08 -8.49 18.70
C GLU A 279 2.93 -9.45 18.35
N ASN A 280 2.11 -9.10 17.35
CA ASN A 280 0.97 -9.88 16.87
C ASN A 280 1.13 -10.34 15.41
N ALA A 281 2.32 -10.84 15.06
CA ALA A 281 2.65 -11.25 13.67
C ALA A 281 1.65 -12.25 13.07
N GLU A 282 1.17 -13.22 13.86
CA GLU A 282 0.15 -14.19 13.40
C GLU A 282 -1.18 -13.51 13.03
N ASN A 283 -1.60 -12.48 13.77
CA ASN A 283 -2.81 -11.71 13.45
C ASN A 283 -2.60 -10.84 12.20
N ALA A 284 -1.38 -10.31 12.00
CA ALA A 284 -1.03 -9.55 10.81
C ALA A 284 -1.04 -10.42 9.55
N GLU A 285 -0.53 -11.66 9.65
CA GLU A 285 -0.60 -12.66 8.60
C GLU A 285 -2.05 -13.01 8.26
N ARG A 286 -2.87 -13.35 9.27
CA ARG A 286 -4.30 -13.63 9.08
C ARG A 286 -5.05 -12.47 8.44
N PHE A 287 -4.67 -11.23 8.74
CA PHE A 287 -5.26 -10.06 8.09
C PHE A 287 -4.87 -9.98 6.61
N ILE A 288 -3.62 -10.24 6.25
CA ILE A 288 -3.18 -10.30 4.84
C ILE A 288 -3.93 -11.43 4.11
N GLU A 289 -4.02 -12.62 4.70
CA GLU A 289 -4.79 -13.74 4.15
C GLU A 289 -6.26 -13.37 3.93
N PHE A 290 -6.88 -12.68 4.89
CA PHE A 290 -8.24 -12.20 4.76
C PHE A 290 -8.40 -11.21 3.60
N LEU A 291 -7.47 -10.26 3.45
CA LEU A 291 -7.48 -9.32 2.32
C LEU A 291 -7.33 -10.04 0.97
N LEU A 292 -6.56 -11.13 0.91
CA LEU A 292 -6.32 -11.93 -0.30
C LEU A 292 -7.38 -13.02 -0.53
N SER A 293 -8.25 -13.26 0.44
CA SER A 293 -9.37 -14.19 0.33
C SER A 293 -10.41 -13.72 -0.69
N VAL A 294 -11.30 -14.62 -1.12
CA VAL A 294 -12.41 -14.28 -2.03
C VAL A 294 -13.24 -13.08 -1.56
N PRO A 295 -13.74 -13.00 -0.32
CA PRO A 295 -14.49 -11.83 0.14
C PRO A 295 -13.62 -10.56 0.18
N GLY A 296 -12.36 -10.67 0.57
CA GLY A 296 -11.43 -9.53 0.58
C GLY A 296 -11.14 -8.97 -0.82
N GLN A 297 -10.94 -9.85 -1.80
CA GLN A 297 -10.72 -9.44 -3.19
C GLN A 297 -12.00 -8.94 -3.85
N GLN A 298 -13.17 -9.47 -3.51
CA GLN A 298 -14.47 -8.96 -3.98
C GLN A 298 -14.77 -7.55 -3.49
N TYR A 299 -14.30 -7.17 -2.29
CA TYR A 299 -14.44 -5.80 -1.79
C TYR A 299 -13.73 -4.77 -2.69
N TYR A 300 -12.64 -5.16 -3.34
CA TYR A 300 -11.86 -4.30 -4.24
C TYR A 300 -12.25 -4.41 -5.72
N ALA A 301 -13.15 -5.33 -6.08
CA ALA A 301 -13.55 -5.63 -7.45
C ALA A 301 -14.60 -4.67 -8.02
#